data_AF-A0AA36F7P0-F1
#
_entry.id   AF-A0AA36F7P0-F1
#
_cell.length_a   1.000
_cell.length_b   1.000
_cell.length_c   1.000
_cell.angle_alpha   90.00
_cell.angle_beta   90.00
_cell.angle_gamma   90.00
#
_symmetry.space_group_name_H-M   'P 1'
#
loop_
_entity.id
_entity.type
_entity.pdbx_description
1 polymer ?
#
loop_
_entity_poly.entity_id
_entity_poly.type
_entity_poly.pdbx_seq_one_letter_code
_entity_poly.pdbx_strand_id
1 'polypeptide(L)'
;MCGSGAIPIQASVCWPQTWNICGEIHHRAMEKIEGNINAVNEQRKEKMQPQLGIDVFKWDACHLPLASHSVDVFITDLPFGKRVFKIPF
;
A
#
# COMPACT_ATOMS: atom_id res chain seq x y z
N MET A 1 2.08 -2.50 5.64
CA MET A 1 0.95 -1.76 6.25
C MET A 1 0.64 -0.57 5.36
N CYS A 2 -0.04 -0.80 4.23
CA CYS A 2 -0.26 0.25 3.24
C CYS A 2 -1.60 0.98 3.38
N GLY A 3 -2.50 0.54 4.26
CA GLY A 3 -3.75 1.26 4.54
C GLY A 3 -4.61 1.38 3.28
N SER A 4 -4.84 2.60 2.79
CA SER A 4 -5.56 2.86 1.53
C SER A 4 -4.70 2.76 0.27
N GLY A 5 -3.41 2.50 0.40
CA GLY A 5 -2.48 2.35 -0.72
C GLY A 5 -1.92 3.65 -1.28
N ALA A 6 -2.15 4.79 -0.62
CA ALA A 6 -1.72 6.10 -1.12
C ALA A 6 -0.21 6.19 -1.41
N ILE A 7 0.63 5.75 -0.46
CA ILE A 7 2.10 5.75 -0.61
C ILE A 7 2.54 4.91 -1.82
N PRO A 8 2.21 3.60 -1.92
CA PRO A 8 2.71 2.79 -3.02
C PRO A 8 2.08 3.17 -4.38
N ILE A 9 0.85 3.69 -4.42
CA ILE A 9 0.26 4.26 -5.65
C ILE A 9 1.07 5.46 -6.13
N GLN A 10 1.38 6.41 -5.24
CA GLN A 10 2.20 7.57 -5.60
C GLN A 10 3.62 7.16 -6.01
N ALA A 11 4.23 6.22 -5.29
CA ALA A 11 5.55 5.71 -5.64
C ALA A 11 5.58 5.12 -7.05
N SER A 12 4.57 4.32 -7.40
CA SER A 12 4.41 3.73 -8.74
C SER A 12 4.13 4.77 -9.84
N VAL A 13 3.60 5.95 -9.48
CA VAL A 13 3.43 7.08 -10.41
C VAL A 13 4.74 7.83 -10.62
N CYS A 14 5.44 8.15 -9.55
CA CYS A 14 6.68 8.93 -9.59
C CYS A 14 7.87 8.14 -10.13
N TRP A 15 7.93 6.83 -9.86
CA TRP A 15 9.05 5.95 -10.22
C TRP A 15 8.57 4.71 -10.97
N PRO A 16 8.12 4.84 -12.24
CA PRO A 16 7.54 3.75 -13.02
C PRO A 16 8.54 2.62 -13.36
N GLN A 17 9.84 2.84 -13.16
CA GLN A 17 10.90 1.84 -13.38
C GLN A 17 11.21 1.02 -12.12
N THR A 18 10.39 1.11 -11.09
CA THR A 18 10.56 0.38 -9.82
C THR A 18 9.43 -0.63 -9.63
N TRP A 19 9.76 -1.78 -9.03
CA TRP A 19 8.74 -2.73 -8.59
C TRP A 19 8.18 -2.30 -7.25
N ASN A 20 6.90 -1.95 -7.23
CA ASN A 20 6.21 -1.53 -6.02
C ASN A 20 5.34 -2.67 -5.54
N ILE A 21 5.76 -3.29 -4.44
CA ILE A 21 4.92 -4.23 -3.71
C ILE A 21 4.42 -3.55 -2.44
N CYS A 22 3.18 -3.82 -2.07
CA CYS A 22 2.64 -3.37 -0.81
C CYS A 22 1.77 -4.44 -0.19
N GLY A 23 1.52 -4.32 1.11
CA GLY A 23 0.55 -5.19 1.71
C GLY A 23 -0.05 -4.70 3.01
N GLU A 24 -1.21 -5.26 3.28
CA GLU A 24 -2.16 -4.83 4.27
C GLU A 24 -2.84 -6.05 4.89
N ILE A 25 -3.06 -6.02 6.20
CA ILE A 25 -3.68 -7.14 6.92
C ILE A 25 -5.20 -7.00 6.95
N HIS A 26 -5.70 -5.76 6.98
CA HIS A 26 -7.10 -5.45 7.17
C HIS A 26 -7.89 -5.52 5.86
N HIS A 27 -8.85 -6.45 5.79
CA HIS A 27 -9.63 -6.73 4.58
C HIS A 27 -10.34 -5.50 3.98
N ARG A 28 -10.98 -4.66 4.79
CA ARG A 28 -11.65 -3.44 4.25
C ARG A 28 -10.67 -2.42 3.68
N ALA A 29 -9.41 -2.48 4.09
CA ALA A 29 -8.38 -1.58 3.57
C ALA A 29 -7.85 -2.12 2.22
N MET A 30 -7.76 -3.44 2.06
CA MET A 30 -7.51 -4.09 0.77
C MET A 30 -8.53 -3.67 -0.31
N GLU A 31 -9.83 -3.74 -0.02
CA GLU A 31 -10.88 -3.32 -0.96
C GLU A 31 -10.73 -1.85 -1.39
N LYS A 32 -10.32 -0.99 -0.45
CA LYS A 32 -10.06 0.43 -0.76
C LYS A 32 -8.83 0.59 -1.66
N ILE A 33 -7.76 -0.17 -1.41
CA ILE A 33 -6.56 -0.12 -2.26
C ILE A 33 -6.91 -0.53 -3.68
N GLU A 34 -7.64 -1.64 -3.86
CA GLU A 34 -8.07 -2.13 -5.17
C GLU A 34 -8.93 -1.10 -5.90
N GLY A 35 -9.92 -0.52 -5.21
CA GLY A 35 -10.74 0.56 -5.76
C GLY A 35 -9.92 1.78 -6.19
N ASN A 36 -8.93 2.18 -5.37
CA ASN A 36 -8.05 3.30 -5.68
C ASN A 36 -7.15 3.01 -6.89
N ILE A 37 -6.58 1.81 -6.98
CA ILE A 37 -5.76 1.39 -8.13
C ILE A 37 -6.59 1.41 -9.42
N ASN A 38 -7.81 0.86 -9.37
CA ASN A 38 -8.71 0.86 -10.52
C ASN A 38 -9.04 2.29 -10.97
N ALA A 39 -9.41 3.17 -10.05
CA ALA A 39 -9.71 4.57 -10.36
C ALA A 39 -8.50 5.30 -11.00
N VAL A 40 -7.28 5.05 -10.51
CA VAL A 40 -6.08 5.66 -11.09
C VAL A 40 -5.74 5.04 -12.46
N ASN A 41 -5.94 3.74 -12.63
CA ASN A 41 -5.73 3.07 -13.91
C ASN A 41 -6.74 3.53 -14.97
N GLU A 42 -7.99 3.82 -14.60
CA GLU A 42 -8.99 4.43 -15.49
C GLU A 42 -8.53 5.82 -15.95
N GLN A 43 -8.10 6.68 -15.03
CA GLN A 43 -7.58 8.00 -15.37
C GLN A 43 -6.33 7.94 -16.26
N ARG A 44 -5.47 6.93 -16.05
CA ARG A 44 -4.29 6.69 -16.89
C ARG A 44 -4.67 6.21 -18.28
N LYS A 45 -5.67 5.34 -18.37
CA LYS A 45 -6.20 4.83 -19.65
C LYS A 45 -6.72 5.98 -20.52
N GLU A 46 -7.45 6.93 -19.94
CA GLU A 46 -7.90 8.15 -20.63
C GLU A 46 -6.74 8.98 -21.20
N LYS A 47 -5.59 8.96 -20.51
CA LYS A 47 -4.36 9.66 -20.92
C LYS A 47 -3.42 8.79 -21.78
N MET A 48 -3.86 7.61 -22.22
CA MET A 48 -3.04 6.64 -22.96
C MET A 48 -1.75 6.24 -22.22
N GLN A 49 -1.78 6.24 -20.89
CA GLN A 49 -0.66 5.83 -20.04
C GLN A 49 -0.79 4.35 -19.64
N PRO A 50 0.34 3.66 -19.39
CA PRO A 50 0.32 2.30 -18.89
C PRO A 50 -0.29 2.23 -17.49
N GLN A 51 -0.83 1.05 -17.17
CA GLN A 51 -1.32 0.74 -15.83
C GLN A 51 -0.22 0.89 -14.77
N LEU A 52 -0.63 1.13 -13.54
CA LEU A 52 0.24 1.11 -12.37
C LEU A 52 0.89 -0.26 -12.21
N GLY A 53 2.23 -0.28 -12.13
CA GLY A 53 3.00 -1.46 -11.74
C GLY A 53 3.06 -1.59 -10.22
N ILE A 54 1.95 -1.99 -9.61
CA ILE A 54 1.83 -2.19 -8.17
C ILE A 54 1.20 -3.55 -7.87
N ASP A 55 1.87 -4.34 -7.02
CA ASP A 55 1.31 -5.59 -6.50
C ASP A 55 0.85 -5.40 -5.06
N VAL A 56 -0.36 -5.88 -4.77
CA VAL A 56 -1.00 -5.75 -3.45
C VAL A 56 -1.20 -7.12 -2.85
N PHE A 57 -0.62 -7.34 -1.67
CA PHE A 57 -0.71 -8.60 -0.95
C PHE A 57 -1.42 -8.42 0.38
N LYS A 58 -2.27 -9.40 0.73
CA LYS A 58 -2.74 -9.53 2.11
C LYS A 58 -1.65 -10.24 2.93
N TRP A 59 -1.01 -9.53 3.85
CA TRP A 59 0.06 -10.10 4.67
C TRP A 59 0.04 -9.55 6.10
N ASP A 60 0.73 -10.26 7.00
CA ASP A 60 1.07 -9.77 8.33
C ASP A 60 2.46 -9.13 8.28
N ALA A 61 2.57 -7.86 8.69
CA ALA A 61 3.84 -7.15 8.71
C ALA A 61 4.83 -7.71 9.75
N CYS A 62 4.34 -8.44 10.75
CA CYS A 62 5.19 -9.16 11.70
C CYS A 62 5.78 -10.46 11.10
N HIS A 63 5.22 -10.95 9.99
CA HIS A 63 5.59 -12.20 9.35
C HIS A 63 5.63 -12.01 7.82
N LEU A 64 6.54 -11.15 7.35
CA LEU A 64 6.65 -10.81 5.93
C LEU A 64 7.05 -12.05 5.10
N PRO A 65 6.33 -12.37 4.02
CA PRO A 65 6.64 -13.48 3.13
C PRO A 65 7.73 -13.10 2.10
N LEU A 66 8.79 -12.45 2.56
CA LEU A 66 9.88 -11.94 1.71
C LEU A 66 11.19 -12.60 2.11
N ALA A 67 11.98 -12.98 1.11
CA ALA A 67 13.33 -13.50 1.35
C ALA A 67 14.24 -12.39 1.90
N SER A 68 15.24 -12.76 2.69
CA SER A 68 16.24 -11.79 3.15
C SER A 68 16.97 -11.15 1.95
N HIS A 69 17.27 -9.85 2.04
CA HIS A 69 17.93 -9.07 0.97
C HIS A 69 17.18 -9.03 -0.37
N SER A 70 15.86 -9.20 -0.36
CA SER A 70 15.02 -9.12 -1.57
C SER A 70 14.38 -7.74 -1.81
N VAL A 71 14.47 -6.83 -0.84
CA VAL A 71 13.86 -5.49 -0.92
C VAL A 71 14.90 -4.44 -0.58
N ASP A 72 15.00 -3.42 -1.44
CA ASP A 72 15.93 -2.30 -1.27
C ASP A 72 15.44 -1.27 -0.26
N VAL A 73 14.13 -0.96 -0.26
CA VAL A 73 13.54 0.14 0.51
C VAL A 73 12.19 -0.24 1.10
N PHE A 74 12.02 0.03 2.40
CA PHE A 74 10.73 -0.03 3.08
C PHE A 74 10.19 1.37 3.34
N ILE A 75 8.93 1.60 2.97
CA ILE A 75 8.24 2.88 3.20
C ILE A 75 6.89 2.57 3.86
N THR A 76 6.64 3.15 5.04
CA THR A 76 5.36 3.00 5.74
C THR A 76 5.14 4.16 6.70
N ASP A 77 3.89 4.63 6.76
CA ASP A 77 3.41 5.48 7.85
C ASP A 77 2.71 4.57 8.86
N LEU A 78 3.38 4.30 9.99
CA LEU A 78 2.89 3.34 10.97
C LEU A 78 1.74 3.94 11.79
N PRO A 79 0.70 3.15 12.10
CA PRO A 79 -0.39 3.64 12.93
C PRO A 79 0.13 3.98 14.33
N PHE A 80 -0.19 5.19 14.80
CA PHE A 80 0.26 5.73 16.10
C PHE A 80 -0.26 4.97 17.34
N GLY A 81 -1.18 4.01 17.17
CA GLY A 81 -1.87 3.33 18.26
C GLY A 81 -3.06 4.13 18.81
N LYS A 82 -4.04 3.42 19.40
CA LYS A 82 -5.18 4.07 20.04
C LYS A 82 -4.72 4.67 21.38
N ARG A 83 -5.00 5.96 21.60
CA ARG A 83 -4.80 6.59 22.92
C ARG A 83 -5.81 6.00 23.90
N VAL A 84 -5.34 5.24 24.88
CA VAL A 84 -6.19 4.76 25.98
C VAL A 84 -6.19 5.82 27.08
N PHE A 85 -7.04 6.84 26.95
CA PHE A 85 -7.38 7.68 28.10
C PHE A 85 -8.33 6.89 29.00
N LYS A 86 -7.79 6.14 29.96
CA LYS A 86 -8.59 5.64 31.10
C LYS A 86 -8.70 6.78 32.10
N ILE A 87 -9.85 7.46 32.14
CA ILE A 87 -10.20 8.29 33.29
C ILE A 87 -10.59 7.32 34.41
N PRO A 88 -9.87 7.26 35.54
CA PRO A 88 -10.32 6.48 36.68
C PRO A 88 -11.53 7.21 37.29
N PHE A 89 -12.68 6.55 37.31
CA PHE A 89 -13.77 6.84 38.24
C PHE A 89 -13.76 5.78 39.33
#